data_AF-A0A821GI54-F1
#
_entry.id   AF-A0A821GI54-F1
#
_cell.length_a   1.000
_cell.length_b   1.000
_cell.length_c   1.000
_cell.angle_alpha   90.00
_cell.angle_beta   90.00
_cell.angle_gamma   90.00
#
_symmetry.space_group_name_H-M   'P 1'
#
loop_
_entity.id
_entity.type
_entity.pdbx_description
1 polymer ?
#
loop_
_entity_poly.entity_id
_entity_poly.type
_entity_poly.pdbx_seq_one_letter_code
_entity_poly.pdbx_strand_id
1 'polypeptide(L)'
;MSENLTFFVPYHTGYAHAELVHSFSSYTDVHLFIYKWNPAYERIKNYFINNKKIHIYEFSINNIILQLIKEKYRKIVILLTASTNYLFGQLQLRLFHLIQEYFSSIIDIYSVGHCMYGCQSCAYAYTHCLPITFTNYIRTKNEKLLLDNNYDILICPSYSFINAPYSLLSNIDIIEYILTLKYSHLIKLHPLAYEYNDNHPFLSLTDLEKEHVKKLFQSKNILLNEQINTLKLIEYARIIICDSNSSIPFETLYFQDNKYIFVYETIDEYDEQDDREKFFYKFSNVEELKLLLENYYNQKLKCKTKNSHEFFLEKYDEPNGNEIEKLVDIRQWLIKTNNEDNNKQDKTYDIDTIKQIISNKFKSISTPMTLYTLGEHTTSEIEQIFFNDDENQLFDTLQNNINEL
;
A
#
# COMPACT_ATOMS: atom_id res chain seq x y z
N MET A 1 13.79 9.41 20.89
CA MET A 1 14.50 8.19 21.36
C MET A 1 14.09 7.04 20.45
N SER A 2 14.87 6.79 19.40
CA SER A 2 14.77 5.63 18.49
C SER A 2 16.08 5.43 17.70
N GLU A 3 17.20 6.04 18.16
CA GLU A 3 18.43 6.25 17.38
C GLU A 3 19.09 4.96 16.86
N ASN A 4 18.72 3.80 17.41
CA ASN A 4 19.28 2.51 17.05
C ASN A 4 18.44 1.70 16.03
N LEU A 5 17.37 2.25 15.46
CA LEU A 5 16.59 1.59 14.40
C LEU A 5 16.56 2.47 13.15
N THR A 6 16.60 1.83 11.98
CA THR A 6 16.41 2.46 10.67
C THR A 6 15.56 1.57 9.77
N PHE A 7 14.70 2.17 8.95
CA PHE A 7 13.89 1.44 7.98
C PHE A 7 14.46 1.55 6.58
N PHE A 8 14.53 0.43 5.86
CA PHE A 8 14.93 0.38 4.46
C PHE A 8 13.72 -0.07 3.64
N VAL A 9 13.33 0.69 2.63
CA VAL A 9 12.06 0.48 1.92
C VAL A 9 12.32 0.31 0.43
N PRO A 10 12.30 -0.92 -0.12
CA PRO A 10 12.22 -1.12 -1.56
C PRO A 10 10.86 -0.66 -2.09
N TYR A 11 10.84 0.37 -2.92
CA TYR A 11 9.62 1.12 -3.23
C TYR A 11 9.22 1.04 -4.70
N HIS A 12 8.10 0.37 -4.97
CA HIS A 12 7.71 -0.07 -6.31
C HIS A 12 6.28 0.34 -6.71
N THR A 13 5.46 0.83 -5.77
CA THR A 13 3.98 0.91 -5.91
C THR A 13 3.48 2.21 -6.51
N GLY A 14 4.22 2.80 -7.44
CA GLY A 14 3.89 4.12 -7.94
C GLY A 14 3.71 5.10 -6.78
N TYR A 15 2.68 5.93 -6.80
CA TYR A 15 2.39 6.83 -5.68
C TYR A 15 1.56 6.22 -4.52
N ALA A 16 1.22 4.93 -4.58
CA ALA A 16 0.21 4.31 -3.70
C ALA A 16 0.60 4.18 -2.23
N HIS A 17 1.89 3.99 -1.92
CA HIS A 17 2.36 3.77 -0.54
C HIS A 17 3.14 4.95 0.04
N ALA A 18 3.11 6.13 -0.58
CA ALA A 18 3.82 7.29 -0.07
C ALA A 18 3.37 7.66 1.35
N GLU A 19 2.07 7.68 1.64
CA GLU A 19 1.54 7.98 2.98
C GLU A 19 1.89 6.90 4.01
N LEU A 20 1.87 5.63 3.60
CA LEU A 20 2.26 4.51 4.45
C LEU A 20 3.73 4.63 4.85
N VAL A 21 4.63 4.89 3.88
CA VAL A 21 6.06 5.12 4.13
C VAL A 21 6.28 6.35 5.00
N HIS A 22 5.52 7.42 4.77
CA HIS A 22 5.60 8.64 5.59
C HIS A 22 5.37 8.31 7.08
N SER A 23 4.42 7.43 7.39
CA SER A 23 4.12 7.01 8.76
C SER A 23 5.34 6.45 9.50
N PHE A 24 6.22 5.69 8.83
CA PHE A 24 7.46 5.17 9.44
C PHE A 24 8.50 6.25 9.76
N SER A 25 8.55 7.33 8.95
CA SER A 25 9.45 8.47 9.22
C SER A 25 9.10 9.23 10.49
N SER A 26 7.88 9.03 11.01
CA SER A 26 7.49 9.61 12.29
C SER A 26 8.32 9.07 13.46
N TYR A 27 8.80 7.81 13.36
CA TYR A 27 9.57 7.12 14.38
C TYR A 27 11.08 7.30 14.24
N THR A 28 11.66 7.02 13.06
CA THR A 28 13.11 7.05 12.81
C THR A 28 13.42 7.36 11.34
N ASP A 29 14.69 7.30 10.95
CA ASP A 29 15.12 7.50 9.57
C ASP A 29 14.64 6.36 8.66
N VAL A 30 14.30 6.72 7.43
CA VAL A 30 13.78 5.83 6.38
C VAL A 30 14.63 6.00 5.13
N HIS A 31 15.28 4.95 4.69
CA HIS A 31 15.99 4.90 3.41
C HIS A 31 15.06 4.31 2.37
N LEU A 32 14.56 5.16 1.48
CA LEU A 32 13.62 4.82 0.43
C LEU A 32 14.38 4.51 -0.87
N PHE A 33 14.32 3.27 -1.33
CA PHE A 33 14.99 2.80 -2.55
C PHE A 33 13.96 2.65 -3.65
N ILE A 34 13.86 3.65 -4.53
CA ILE A 34 12.84 3.71 -5.58
C ILE A 34 13.37 3.04 -6.85
N TYR A 35 12.61 2.09 -7.41
CA TYR A 35 12.96 1.48 -8.69
C TYR A 35 12.97 2.51 -9.83
N LYS A 36 13.97 2.45 -10.69
CA LYS A 36 14.14 3.38 -11.82
C LYS A 36 12.96 3.37 -12.80
N TRP A 37 12.37 2.19 -13.00
CA TRP A 37 11.18 2.02 -13.84
C TRP A 37 9.89 2.51 -13.19
N ASN A 38 9.91 2.93 -11.92
CA ASN A 38 8.72 3.47 -11.25
C ASN A 38 8.36 4.81 -11.91
N PRO A 39 7.20 4.93 -12.56
CA PRO A 39 6.81 6.14 -13.30
C PRO A 39 6.57 7.35 -12.39
N ALA A 40 6.36 7.13 -11.10
CA ALA A 40 6.22 8.20 -10.11
C ALA A 40 7.56 8.64 -9.48
N TYR A 41 8.72 8.16 -9.96
CA TYR A 41 10.03 8.40 -9.33
C TYR A 41 10.25 9.87 -8.92
N GLU A 42 10.14 10.82 -9.85
CA GLU A 42 10.35 12.24 -9.56
C GLU A 42 9.25 12.82 -8.66
N ARG A 43 8.01 12.32 -8.75
CA ARG A 43 6.92 12.77 -7.88
C ARG A 43 7.14 12.37 -6.44
N ILE A 44 7.53 11.11 -6.21
CA ILE A 44 7.87 10.60 -4.88
C ILE A 44 9.04 11.39 -4.30
N LYS A 45 10.06 11.66 -5.12
CA LYS A 45 11.21 12.49 -4.73
C LYS A 45 10.79 13.89 -4.29
N ASN A 46 9.91 14.53 -5.06
CA ASN A 46 9.40 15.86 -4.73
C ASN A 46 8.50 15.84 -3.48
N TYR A 47 7.66 14.80 -3.30
CA TYR A 47 6.80 14.66 -2.13
C TYR A 47 7.61 14.61 -0.82
N PHE A 48 8.74 13.90 -0.82
CA PHE A 48 9.60 13.75 0.35
C PHE A 48 10.75 14.75 0.44
N ILE A 49 10.88 15.70 -0.48
CA ILE A 49 12.05 16.60 -0.58
C ILE A 49 12.33 17.39 0.71
N ASN A 50 11.26 17.73 1.46
CA ASN A 50 11.34 18.50 2.69
C ASN A 50 11.36 17.62 3.95
N ASN A 51 11.19 16.29 3.81
CA ASN A 51 11.20 15.38 4.94
C ASN A 51 12.65 15.00 5.29
N LYS A 52 13.17 15.53 6.40
CA LYS A 52 14.55 15.33 6.85
C LYS A 52 14.89 13.89 7.25
N LYS A 53 13.88 13.07 7.52
CA LYS A 53 14.05 11.67 7.96
C LYS A 53 13.88 10.67 6.82
N ILE A 54 13.52 11.12 5.61
CA ILE A 54 13.37 10.25 4.45
C ILE A 54 14.54 10.52 3.51
N HIS A 55 15.36 9.50 3.31
CA HIS A 55 16.53 9.54 2.45
C HIS A 55 16.25 8.72 1.19
N ILE A 56 16.30 9.38 0.03
CA ILE A 56 15.85 8.78 -1.23
C ILE A 56 17.07 8.35 -2.05
N TYR A 57 17.02 7.12 -2.52
CA TYR A 57 18.03 6.51 -3.38
C TYR A 57 17.36 5.81 -4.55
N GLU A 58 18.07 5.73 -5.66
CA GLU A 58 17.73 4.77 -6.71
C GLU A 58 17.92 3.35 -6.17
N PHE A 59 16.96 2.46 -6.46
CA PHE A 59 17.05 1.07 -6.09
C PHE A 59 18.16 0.38 -6.90
N SER A 60 19.24 0.01 -6.21
CA SER A 60 20.28 -0.87 -6.72
C SER A 60 20.94 -1.60 -5.56
N ILE A 61 21.51 -2.78 -5.81
CA ILE A 61 22.27 -3.52 -4.78
C ILE A 61 23.44 -2.65 -4.28
N ASN A 62 24.05 -1.86 -5.17
CA ASN A 62 25.11 -0.91 -4.83
C ASN A 62 24.65 0.08 -3.77
N ASN A 63 23.53 0.79 -4.01
CA ASN A 63 23.02 1.79 -3.09
C ASN A 63 22.58 1.17 -1.76
N ILE A 64 21.96 -0.01 -1.79
CA ILE A 64 21.56 -0.76 -0.59
C ILE A 64 22.79 -1.10 0.25
N ILE A 65 23.80 -1.76 -0.33
CA ILE A 65 25.03 -2.14 0.37
C ILE A 65 25.76 -0.91 0.93
N LEU A 66 25.86 0.17 0.15
CA LEU A 66 26.49 1.40 0.60
C LEU A 66 25.78 2.00 1.82
N GLN A 67 24.44 1.99 1.86
CA GLN A 67 23.71 2.47 3.04
C GLN A 67 23.82 1.48 4.21
N LEU A 68 23.81 0.17 3.97
CA LEU A 68 24.02 -0.84 5.03
C LEU A 68 25.39 -0.66 5.71
N ILE A 69 26.43 -0.32 4.96
CA ILE A 69 27.77 -0.02 5.50
C ILE A 69 27.77 1.28 6.31
N LYS A 70 27.06 2.32 5.85
CA LYS A 70 26.95 3.59 6.58
C LYS A 70 26.17 3.45 7.88
N GLU A 71 25.07 2.72 7.84
CA GLU A 71 24.17 2.47 8.98
C GLU A 71 24.58 1.23 9.80
N LYS A 72 25.83 0.73 9.67
CA LYS A 72 26.28 -0.55 10.24
C LYS A 72 26.14 -0.68 11.76
N TYR A 73 26.04 0.45 12.48
CA TYR A 73 25.87 0.49 13.93
C TYR A 73 24.39 0.54 14.37
N ARG A 74 23.46 0.56 13.41
CA ARG A 74 22.02 0.58 13.67
C ARG A 74 21.40 -0.77 13.36
N LYS A 75 20.29 -1.07 14.03
CA LYS A 75 19.40 -2.16 13.64
C LYS A 75 18.59 -1.70 12.42
N ILE A 76 18.52 -2.56 11.42
CA ILE A 76 17.89 -2.25 10.13
C ILE A 76 16.73 -3.20 9.92
N VAL A 77 15.57 -2.65 9.58
CA VAL A 77 14.39 -3.41 9.19
C VAL A 77 14.08 -3.09 7.74
N ILE A 78 13.98 -4.14 6.91
CA ILE A 78 13.53 -3.99 5.54
C ILE A 78 12.00 -3.99 5.53
N LEU A 79 11.36 -2.93 5.02
CA LEU A 79 9.90 -2.83 4.89
C LEU A 79 9.49 -3.10 3.43
N LEU A 80 9.04 -4.31 3.14
CA LEU A 80 8.60 -4.69 1.79
C LEU A 80 7.26 -4.01 1.49
N THR A 81 7.26 -3.16 0.46
CA THR A 81 6.04 -2.51 -0.05
C THR A 81 5.25 -3.40 -0.99
N ALA A 82 5.74 -4.61 -1.28
CA ALA A 82 5.08 -5.65 -2.06
C ALA A 82 4.62 -6.77 -1.13
N SER A 83 3.44 -7.32 -1.40
CA SER A 83 2.93 -8.45 -0.63
C SER A 83 3.71 -9.70 -1.00
N THR A 84 4.14 -10.43 0.02
CA THR A 84 4.83 -11.72 -0.13
C THR A 84 3.92 -12.83 -0.65
N ASN A 85 2.62 -12.55 -0.83
CA ASN A 85 1.70 -13.47 -1.51
C ASN A 85 1.81 -13.34 -3.04
N TYR A 86 2.45 -12.28 -3.55
CA TYR A 86 2.70 -12.11 -4.97
C TYR A 86 4.17 -12.41 -5.30
N LEU A 87 4.40 -12.90 -6.52
CA LEU A 87 5.73 -13.23 -7.04
C LEU A 87 6.75 -12.11 -6.80
N PHE A 88 6.39 -10.86 -7.09
CA PHE A 88 7.31 -9.74 -6.90
C PHE A 88 7.74 -9.53 -5.44
N GLY A 89 6.83 -9.66 -4.47
CA GLY A 89 7.17 -9.56 -3.05
C GLY A 89 8.01 -10.74 -2.56
N GLN A 90 7.79 -11.94 -3.09
CA GLN A 90 8.63 -13.11 -2.80
C GLN A 90 10.06 -12.93 -3.29
N LEU A 91 10.21 -12.35 -4.48
CA LEU A 91 11.53 -12.02 -5.04
C LEU A 91 12.25 -10.98 -4.18
N GLN A 92 11.56 -9.94 -3.70
CA GLN A 92 12.14 -8.98 -2.76
C GLN A 92 12.56 -9.67 -1.46
N LEU A 93 11.69 -10.47 -0.87
CA LEU A 93 11.98 -11.22 0.37
C LEU A 93 13.24 -12.08 0.21
N ARG A 94 13.34 -12.85 -0.88
CA ARG A 94 14.52 -13.66 -1.21
C ARG A 94 15.79 -12.82 -1.32
N LEU A 95 15.74 -11.70 -2.05
CA LEU A 95 16.90 -10.81 -2.22
C LEU A 95 17.41 -10.30 -0.87
N PHE A 96 16.52 -9.81 -0.01
CA PHE A 96 16.92 -9.25 1.27
C PHE A 96 17.39 -10.32 2.28
N HIS A 97 16.88 -11.55 2.22
CA HIS A 97 17.46 -12.66 2.98
C HIS A 97 18.90 -12.98 2.54
N LEU A 98 19.19 -12.99 1.23
CA LEU A 98 20.55 -13.18 0.75
C LEU A 98 21.49 -12.05 1.22
N ILE A 99 21.01 -10.81 1.25
CA ILE A 99 21.77 -9.67 1.77
C ILE A 99 22.00 -9.82 3.29
N GLN A 100 20.98 -10.24 4.04
CA GLN A 100 21.04 -10.44 5.49
C GLN A 100 22.12 -11.45 5.92
N GLU A 101 22.46 -12.45 5.08
CA GLU A 101 23.58 -13.37 5.34
C GLU A 101 24.92 -12.64 5.53
N TYR A 102 25.10 -11.47 4.91
CA TYR A 102 26.33 -10.66 4.96
C TYR A 102 26.23 -9.48 5.92
N PHE A 103 25.01 -8.97 6.14
CA PHE A 103 24.77 -7.78 6.96
C PHE A 103 23.88 -8.13 8.15
N SER A 104 24.50 -8.49 9.28
CA SER A 104 23.77 -8.81 10.52
C SER A 104 23.09 -7.62 11.18
N SER A 105 23.30 -6.40 10.67
CA SER A 105 22.52 -5.21 11.04
C SER A 105 21.07 -5.33 10.58
N ILE A 106 20.77 -6.11 9.54
CA ILE A 106 19.40 -6.42 9.13
C ILE A 106 18.80 -7.40 10.14
N ILE A 107 17.91 -6.90 11.00
CA ILE A 107 17.30 -7.68 12.07
C ILE A 107 15.94 -8.29 11.69
N ASP A 108 15.27 -7.72 10.69
CA ASP A 108 13.96 -8.20 10.22
C ASP A 108 13.69 -7.78 8.77
N ILE A 109 12.86 -8.55 8.08
CA ILE A 109 12.31 -8.24 6.75
C ILE A 109 10.79 -8.37 6.88
N TYR A 110 10.12 -7.22 6.93
CA TYR A 110 8.71 -7.11 7.27
C TYR A 110 7.90 -6.62 6.08
N SER A 111 6.86 -7.35 5.68
CA SER A 111 5.90 -6.90 4.67
C SER A 111 4.96 -5.88 5.30
N VAL A 112 5.02 -4.62 4.84
CA VAL A 112 4.02 -3.63 5.24
C VAL A 112 2.76 -3.90 4.44
N GLY A 113 1.64 -4.15 5.14
CA GLY A 113 0.35 -4.41 4.52
C GLY A 113 -0.08 -3.28 3.58
N HIS A 114 -0.69 -3.62 2.44
CA HIS A 114 -1.10 -2.65 1.41
C HIS A 114 -2.50 -2.10 1.63
N CYS A 115 -3.38 -2.88 2.27
CA CYS A 115 -4.77 -2.50 2.48
C CYS A 115 -5.25 -2.91 3.88
N MET A 116 -6.16 -2.11 4.44
CA MET A 116 -6.91 -2.45 5.64
C MET A 116 -8.13 -3.28 5.26
N TYR A 117 -8.36 -4.36 6.01
CA TYR A 117 -9.45 -5.32 5.83
C TYR A 117 -9.44 -6.10 4.49
N GLY A 118 -9.68 -7.42 4.53
CA GLY A 118 -9.76 -8.27 3.33
C GLY A 118 -8.44 -8.58 2.61
N CYS A 119 -7.34 -7.90 2.93
CA CYS A 119 -6.04 -8.18 2.31
C CYS A 119 -5.30 -9.29 3.05
N GLN A 120 -5.25 -10.47 2.43
CA GLN A 120 -4.56 -11.67 2.93
C GLN A 120 -3.04 -11.47 3.15
N SER A 121 -2.47 -10.36 2.68
CA SER A 121 -1.04 -10.08 2.82
C SER A 121 -0.61 -9.67 4.24
N CYS A 122 -1.56 -9.40 5.15
CA CYS A 122 -1.31 -8.85 6.48
C CYS A 122 -1.39 -9.88 7.62
N ALA A 123 -1.66 -11.16 7.36
CA ALA A 123 -2.04 -12.12 8.41
C ALA A 123 -0.90 -12.60 9.33
N TYR A 124 0.32 -12.08 9.18
CA TYR A 124 1.44 -12.50 10.03
C TYR A 124 1.44 -11.75 11.36
N ALA A 125 1.21 -12.51 12.44
CA ALA A 125 1.63 -12.23 13.81
C ALA A 125 1.00 -11.02 14.53
N TYR A 126 -0.31 -11.02 14.84
CA TYR A 126 -1.00 -10.05 15.74
C TYR A 126 -0.80 -8.54 15.45
N THR A 127 0.05 -8.15 14.50
CA THR A 127 0.29 -6.78 14.04
C THR A 127 -0.77 -6.34 13.03
N HIS A 128 -1.58 -7.28 12.54
CA HIS A 128 -2.72 -7.01 11.66
C HIS A 128 -3.76 -6.07 12.29
N CYS A 129 -3.80 -5.97 13.63
CA CYS A 129 -4.69 -5.04 14.34
C CYS A 129 -4.16 -3.60 14.39
N LEU A 130 -2.95 -3.31 13.90
CA LEU A 130 -2.39 -1.95 13.91
C LEU A 130 -2.74 -1.20 12.61
N PRO A 131 -3.53 -0.12 12.67
CA PRO A 131 -3.91 0.66 11.49
C PRO A 131 -2.79 1.64 11.11
N ILE A 132 -1.65 1.14 10.60
CA ILE A 132 -0.44 1.94 10.30
C ILE A 132 -0.75 3.13 9.36
N THR A 133 -1.65 2.96 8.40
CA THR A 133 -2.08 4.03 7.49
C THR A 133 -2.70 5.24 8.22
N PHE A 134 -3.26 5.02 9.42
CA PHE A 134 -3.84 6.08 10.25
C PHE A 134 -2.79 6.89 11.02
N THR A 135 -1.56 6.39 11.19
CA THR A 135 -0.52 7.07 11.97
C THR A 135 -0.28 8.49 11.47
N ASN A 136 -0.03 8.66 10.17
CA ASN A 136 0.22 9.99 9.61
C ASN A 136 -1.02 10.88 9.68
N TYR A 137 -2.22 10.32 9.46
CA TYR A 137 -3.47 11.05 9.58
C TYR A 137 -3.66 11.61 10.99
N ILE A 138 -3.52 10.80 12.04
CA ILE A 138 -3.69 11.25 13.44
C ILE A 138 -2.68 12.35 13.78
N ARG A 139 -1.41 12.17 13.39
CA ARG A 139 -0.34 13.13 13.70
C ARG A 139 -0.50 14.45 12.97
N THR A 140 -1.09 14.44 11.78
CA THR A 140 -1.32 15.63 10.94
C THR A 140 -2.76 16.11 10.96
N LYS A 141 -3.63 15.54 11.81
CA LYS A 141 -5.08 15.77 11.80
C LYS A 141 -5.47 17.25 11.88
N ASN A 142 -4.74 18.02 12.69
CA ASN A 142 -5.01 19.45 12.91
C ASN A 142 -4.49 20.36 11.79
N GLU A 143 -3.70 19.84 10.85
CA GLU A 143 -3.25 20.61 9.70
C GLU A 143 -4.41 20.80 8.74
N LYS A 144 -4.69 22.07 8.40
CA LYS A 144 -5.79 22.42 7.50
C LYS A 144 -5.64 21.70 6.17
N LEU A 145 -6.70 21.01 5.78
CA LEU A 145 -6.87 20.51 4.43
C LEU A 145 -7.04 21.71 3.49
N LEU A 146 -6.01 21.99 2.68
CA LEU A 146 -6.04 23.03 1.66
C LEU A 146 -6.59 22.41 0.39
N LEU A 147 -7.84 22.76 0.06
CA LEU A 147 -8.48 22.37 -1.19
C LEU A 147 -9.02 23.60 -1.88
N ASP A 148 -8.90 23.60 -3.21
CA ASP A 148 -9.42 24.69 -4.05
C ASP A 148 -10.95 24.78 -3.98
N ASN A 149 -11.62 23.64 -3.73
CA ASN A 149 -13.06 23.55 -3.68
C ASN A 149 -13.53 22.69 -2.51
N ASN A 150 -14.59 23.14 -1.83
CA ASN A 150 -15.35 22.31 -0.91
C ASN A 150 -16.10 21.22 -1.70
N TYR A 151 -16.26 20.04 -1.11
CA TYR A 151 -17.02 18.92 -1.65
C TYR A 151 -17.85 18.22 -0.57
N ASP A 152 -19.02 17.68 -0.95
CA ASP A 152 -19.85 16.85 -0.07
C ASP A 152 -19.65 15.35 -0.35
N ILE A 153 -19.26 15.02 -1.59
CA ILE A 153 -19.12 13.65 -2.08
C ILE A 153 -17.66 13.38 -2.42
N LEU A 154 -17.06 12.36 -1.80
CA LEU A 154 -15.78 11.80 -2.23
C LEU A 154 -16.03 10.58 -3.11
N ILE A 155 -15.46 10.59 -4.31
CA ILE A 155 -15.57 9.50 -5.27
C ILE A 155 -14.18 8.88 -5.41
N CYS A 156 -14.03 7.63 -4.99
CA CYS A 156 -12.79 6.87 -4.98
C CYS A 156 -12.93 5.63 -5.88
N PRO A 157 -12.90 5.82 -7.21
CA PRO A 157 -13.01 4.70 -8.12
C PRO A 157 -11.68 3.93 -8.15
N SER A 158 -11.78 2.63 -7.95
CA SER A 158 -10.71 1.64 -8.06
C SER A 158 -10.63 1.14 -9.49
N TYR A 159 -9.59 0.39 -9.78
CA TYR A 159 -9.34 -0.19 -11.10
C TYR A 159 -9.27 -1.72 -10.98
N SER A 160 -9.43 -2.37 -12.11
CA SER A 160 -9.41 -3.80 -12.28
C SER A 160 -8.10 -4.28 -12.88
N PHE A 161 -7.87 -5.58 -12.72
CA PHE A 161 -6.84 -6.28 -13.46
C PHE A 161 -7.39 -6.70 -14.83
N ILE A 162 -6.50 -6.81 -15.83
CA ILE A 162 -6.85 -7.19 -17.23
C ILE A 162 -7.77 -8.41 -17.29
N ASN A 163 -7.61 -9.36 -16.38
CA ASN A 163 -8.36 -10.62 -16.36
C ASN A 163 -9.64 -10.58 -15.51
N ALA A 164 -9.98 -9.43 -14.91
CA ALA A 164 -11.11 -9.27 -14.00
C ALA A 164 -11.67 -7.82 -14.02
N PRO A 165 -12.28 -7.36 -15.13
CA PRO A 165 -12.71 -5.97 -15.39
C PRO A 165 -14.01 -5.58 -14.64
N TYR A 166 -13.99 -5.71 -13.32
CA TYR A 166 -15.14 -5.58 -12.44
C TYR A 166 -15.16 -4.32 -11.57
N SER A 167 -14.36 -3.31 -11.91
CA SER A 167 -14.27 -2.05 -11.16
C SER A 167 -15.33 -1.03 -11.58
N LEU A 168 -15.53 -0.01 -10.74
CA LEU A 168 -16.29 1.20 -11.04
C LEU A 168 -15.71 1.90 -12.28
N LEU A 169 -14.37 1.90 -12.44
CA LEU A 169 -13.72 2.41 -13.65
C LEU A 169 -14.05 1.62 -14.90
N SER A 170 -14.57 0.39 -14.81
CA SER A 170 -14.97 -0.41 -15.96
C SER A 170 -16.39 -0.05 -16.48
N ASN A 171 -17.16 0.76 -15.75
CA ASN A 171 -18.54 1.09 -16.09
C ASN A 171 -18.70 2.50 -16.69
N ILE A 172 -18.86 2.58 -18.01
CA ILE A 172 -18.92 3.87 -18.72
C ILE A 172 -20.10 4.75 -18.28
N ASP A 173 -21.29 4.17 -18.06
CA ASP A 173 -22.49 4.94 -17.73
C ASP A 173 -22.35 5.63 -16.37
N ILE A 174 -21.72 4.95 -15.41
CA ILE A 174 -21.37 5.53 -14.10
C ILE A 174 -20.34 6.65 -14.27
N ILE A 175 -19.31 6.45 -15.10
CA ILE A 175 -18.26 7.46 -15.33
C ILE A 175 -18.83 8.72 -15.97
N GLU A 176 -19.67 8.59 -17.01
CA GLU A 176 -20.35 9.73 -17.65
C GLU A 176 -21.30 10.45 -16.67
N TYR A 177 -21.96 9.70 -15.78
CA TYR A 177 -22.78 10.31 -14.74
C TYR A 177 -21.94 11.07 -13.70
N ILE A 178 -20.80 10.52 -13.26
CA ILE A 178 -19.87 11.20 -12.35
C ILE A 178 -19.39 12.53 -12.96
N LEU A 179 -19.02 12.53 -14.25
CA LEU A 179 -18.56 13.73 -14.96
C LEU A 179 -19.64 14.81 -15.08
N THR A 180 -20.92 14.42 -15.08
CA THR A 180 -22.07 15.33 -15.20
C THR A 180 -22.78 15.58 -13.86
N LEU A 181 -22.23 15.07 -12.76
CA LEU A 181 -22.84 15.14 -11.45
C LEU A 181 -22.95 16.60 -10.98
N LYS A 182 -24.19 17.02 -10.67
CA LYS A 182 -24.50 18.40 -10.28
C LYS A 182 -24.12 18.72 -8.84
N TYR A 183 -23.93 17.70 -8.02
CA TYR A 183 -23.58 17.84 -6.62
C TYR A 183 -22.09 18.14 -6.45
N SER A 184 -21.75 18.82 -5.37
CA SER A 184 -20.37 19.17 -5.03
C SER A 184 -19.57 17.90 -4.68
N HIS A 185 -18.60 17.54 -5.51
CA HIS A 185 -17.87 16.28 -5.39
C HIS A 185 -16.37 16.44 -5.71
N LEU A 186 -15.56 15.53 -5.18
CA LEU A 186 -14.14 15.37 -5.46
C LEU A 186 -13.87 13.95 -5.93
N ILE A 187 -13.06 13.79 -6.98
CA ILE A 187 -12.68 12.50 -7.53
C ILE A 187 -11.22 12.23 -7.15
N LYS A 188 -10.99 11.20 -6.34
CA LYS A 188 -9.66 10.73 -5.95
C LYS A 188 -9.44 9.34 -6.53
N LEU A 189 -8.67 9.22 -7.60
CA LEU A 189 -8.37 7.91 -8.17
C LEU A 189 -7.41 7.13 -7.27
N HIS A 190 -7.41 5.80 -7.44
CA HIS A 190 -6.31 4.98 -6.95
C HIS A 190 -4.98 5.51 -7.50
N PRO A 191 -3.90 5.61 -6.70
CA PRO A 191 -2.64 6.22 -7.15
C PRO A 191 -2.05 5.60 -8.43
N LEU A 192 -2.16 4.29 -8.62
CA LEU A 192 -1.74 3.61 -9.84
C LEU A 192 -2.55 4.01 -11.10
N ALA A 193 -3.81 4.44 -10.96
CA ALA A 193 -4.58 4.94 -12.09
C ALA A 193 -4.04 6.28 -12.64
N TYR A 194 -3.28 7.05 -11.86
CA TYR A 194 -2.60 8.24 -12.38
C TYR A 194 -1.43 7.93 -13.30
N GLU A 195 -1.01 6.67 -13.36
CA GLU A 195 0.13 6.17 -14.15
C GLU A 195 -0.36 5.42 -15.41
N TYR A 196 -1.63 5.62 -15.80
CA TYR A 196 -2.29 4.88 -16.89
C TYR A 196 -1.64 4.99 -18.28
N ASN A 197 -0.83 6.03 -18.52
CA ASN A 197 -0.08 6.21 -19.77
C ASN A 197 1.36 5.68 -19.69
N ASP A 198 1.82 5.28 -18.51
CA ASP A 198 3.20 4.90 -18.29
C ASP A 198 3.36 3.38 -18.39
N ASN A 199 4.51 2.93 -18.90
CA ASN A 199 4.86 1.51 -18.99
C ASN A 199 5.27 0.95 -17.62
N HIS A 200 4.33 0.90 -16.67
CA HIS A 200 4.57 0.29 -15.37
C HIS A 200 4.41 -1.24 -15.47
N PRO A 201 5.44 -2.03 -15.13
CA PRO A 201 5.48 -3.48 -15.41
C PRO A 201 4.41 -4.28 -14.65
N PHE A 202 3.88 -3.72 -13.56
CA PHE A 202 2.80 -4.32 -12.78
C PHE A 202 1.45 -3.60 -12.89
N LEU A 203 1.34 -2.62 -13.79
CA LEU A 203 0.08 -1.91 -14.00
C LEU A 203 -0.80 -2.70 -14.95
N SER A 204 -2.03 -2.92 -14.53
CA SER A 204 -2.95 -3.86 -15.16
C SER A 204 -4.28 -3.22 -15.58
N LEU A 205 -4.32 -1.89 -15.75
CA LEU A 205 -5.55 -1.25 -16.22
C LEU A 205 -5.91 -1.79 -17.60
N THR A 206 -7.18 -2.15 -17.77
CA THR A 206 -7.73 -2.49 -19.08
C THR A 206 -7.70 -1.26 -19.99
N ASP A 207 -7.72 -1.46 -21.32
CA ASP A 207 -7.75 -0.33 -22.25
C ASP A 207 -9.03 0.50 -22.08
N LEU A 208 -10.15 -0.14 -21.71
CA LEU A 208 -11.40 0.52 -21.36
C LEU A 208 -11.22 1.46 -20.16
N GLU A 209 -10.62 0.97 -19.06
CA GLU A 209 -10.38 1.80 -17.88
C GLU A 209 -9.38 2.92 -18.15
N LYS A 210 -8.37 2.71 -19.00
CA LYS A 210 -7.47 3.79 -19.44
C LYS A 210 -8.23 4.90 -20.15
N GLU A 211 -9.18 4.56 -21.01
CA GLU A 211 -10.05 5.56 -21.66
C GLU A 211 -10.93 6.30 -20.65
N HIS A 212 -11.51 5.60 -19.68
CA HIS A 212 -12.34 6.22 -18.65
C HIS A 212 -11.53 7.11 -17.70
N VAL A 213 -10.35 6.67 -17.27
CA VAL A 213 -9.40 7.47 -16.50
C VAL A 213 -9.05 8.75 -17.28
N LYS A 214 -8.74 8.64 -18.58
CA LYS A 214 -8.47 9.81 -19.44
C LYS A 214 -9.64 10.80 -19.47
N LYS A 215 -10.89 10.32 -19.45
CA LYS A 215 -12.07 11.19 -19.33
C LYS A 215 -12.15 11.86 -17.96
N LEU A 216 -11.91 11.12 -16.88
CA LEU A 216 -11.90 11.67 -15.51
C LEU A 216 -10.84 12.77 -15.34
N PHE A 217 -9.68 12.64 -15.99
CA PHE A 217 -8.63 13.68 -15.98
C PHE A 217 -9.07 15.01 -16.60
N GLN A 218 -10.14 15.04 -17.40
CA GLN A 218 -10.70 16.27 -17.96
C GLN A 218 -11.66 16.96 -16.99
N SER A 219 -12.03 16.29 -15.89
CA SER A 219 -12.91 16.86 -14.86
C SER A 219 -12.19 17.93 -14.05
N LYS A 220 -12.86 19.05 -13.79
CA LYS A 220 -12.39 20.05 -12.82
C LYS A 220 -12.43 19.58 -11.36
N ASN A 221 -13.12 18.46 -11.10
CA ASN A 221 -13.31 17.91 -9.77
C ASN A 221 -12.34 16.75 -9.47
N ILE A 222 -11.45 16.40 -10.41
CA ILE A 222 -10.42 15.41 -10.14
C ILE A 222 -9.33 16.03 -9.27
N LEU A 223 -8.93 15.31 -8.22
CA LEU A 223 -7.75 15.68 -7.47
C LEU A 223 -6.52 15.30 -8.30
N LEU A 224 -5.88 16.30 -8.88
CA LEU A 224 -4.69 16.13 -9.72
C LEU A 224 -3.46 15.87 -8.84
N ASN A 225 -3.18 14.59 -8.59
CA ASN A 225 -1.89 14.00 -8.22
C ASN A 225 -1.05 14.66 -7.10
N GLU A 226 -1.65 15.52 -6.28
CA GLU A 226 -1.11 15.87 -4.97
C GLU A 226 -1.46 14.73 -4.02
N GLN A 227 -0.47 14.20 -3.28
CA GLN A 227 -0.78 13.20 -2.26
C GLN A 227 -1.44 13.95 -1.12
N ILE A 228 -2.77 13.86 -1.11
CA ILE A 228 -3.56 14.21 0.05
C ILE A 228 -3.88 12.91 0.76
N ASN A 229 -3.63 12.90 2.06
CA ASN A 229 -4.00 11.79 2.92
C ASN A 229 -5.51 11.49 2.76
N THR A 230 -5.85 10.32 2.22
CA THR A 230 -7.23 9.95 1.90
C THR A 230 -8.14 9.98 3.12
N LEU A 231 -7.63 9.70 4.32
CA LEU A 231 -8.41 9.76 5.55
C LEU A 231 -8.87 11.19 5.87
N LYS A 232 -8.08 12.23 5.55
CA LYS A 232 -8.55 13.62 5.64
C LYS A 232 -9.68 13.90 4.65
N LEU A 233 -9.60 13.30 3.46
CA LEU A 233 -10.64 13.46 2.45
C LEU A 233 -11.95 12.78 2.88
N ILE A 234 -11.84 11.59 3.48
CA ILE A 234 -12.98 10.85 4.04
C ILE A 234 -13.57 11.62 5.22
N GLU A 235 -12.73 12.14 6.14
CA GLU A 235 -13.20 12.95 7.28
C GLU A 235 -14.06 14.13 6.83
N TYR A 236 -13.71 14.77 5.71
CA TYR A 236 -14.43 15.93 5.20
C TYR A 236 -15.73 15.58 4.46
N ALA A 237 -15.75 14.51 3.66
CA ALA A 237 -16.91 14.17 2.82
C ALA A 237 -18.09 13.62 3.62
N ARG A 238 -19.33 13.88 3.21
CA ARG A 238 -20.51 13.24 3.81
C ARG A 238 -20.90 11.94 3.12
N ILE A 239 -20.73 11.88 1.80
CA ILE A 239 -20.99 10.70 0.98
C ILE A 239 -19.68 10.18 0.41
N ILE A 240 -19.48 8.87 0.49
CA ILE A 240 -18.35 8.16 -0.11
C ILE A 240 -18.89 7.23 -1.20
N ILE A 241 -18.36 7.34 -2.42
CA ILE A 241 -18.67 6.45 -3.54
C ILE A 241 -17.39 5.71 -3.93
N CYS A 242 -17.38 4.38 -3.86
CA CYS A 242 -16.18 3.56 -4.10
C CYS A 242 -16.56 2.12 -4.45
N ASP A 243 -15.58 1.29 -4.77
CA ASP A 243 -15.73 -0.15 -5.02
C ASP A 243 -15.81 -0.97 -3.72
N SER A 244 -16.46 -2.13 -3.77
CA SER A 244 -16.59 -3.09 -2.65
C SER A 244 -15.24 -3.63 -2.17
N ASN A 245 -14.35 -3.89 -3.13
CA ASN A 245 -13.03 -4.46 -2.91
C ASN A 245 -11.95 -3.41 -2.56
N SER A 246 -12.34 -2.14 -2.43
CA SER A 246 -11.46 -1.10 -1.91
C SER A 246 -11.32 -1.20 -0.39
N SER A 247 -10.23 -0.65 0.17
CA SER A 247 -10.12 -0.43 1.62
C SER A 247 -10.97 0.76 2.09
N ILE A 248 -11.36 1.65 1.18
CA ILE A 248 -12.10 2.90 1.47
C ILE A 248 -13.40 2.69 2.25
N PRO A 249 -14.28 1.71 1.90
CA PRO A 249 -15.46 1.40 2.72
C PRO A 249 -15.09 1.13 4.19
N PHE A 250 -14.03 0.35 4.44
CA PHE A 250 -13.60 -0.01 5.77
C PHE A 250 -12.93 1.15 6.51
N GLU A 251 -12.03 1.88 5.85
CA GLU A 251 -11.40 3.09 6.40
C GLU A 251 -12.45 4.13 6.81
N THR A 252 -13.55 4.23 6.07
CA THR A 252 -14.66 5.13 6.40
C THR A 252 -15.36 4.78 7.72
N LEU A 253 -15.36 3.49 8.12
CA LEU A 253 -16.04 3.04 9.34
C LEU A 253 -15.43 3.64 10.61
N TYR A 254 -14.17 4.09 10.55
CA TYR A 254 -13.51 4.80 11.64
C TYR A 254 -14.24 6.10 12.05
N PHE A 255 -14.86 6.81 11.10
CA PHE A 255 -15.42 8.14 11.34
C PHE A 255 -16.83 8.07 11.93
N GLN A 256 -17.01 8.68 13.11
CA GLN A 256 -18.26 8.64 13.90
C GLN A 256 -19.36 9.59 13.42
N ASP A 257 -19.16 10.29 12.30
CA ASP A 257 -19.98 11.43 11.91
C ASP A 257 -21.11 11.06 10.95
N ASN A 258 -21.61 9.82 10.97
CA ASN A 258 -22.78 9.39 10.18
C ASN A 258 -22.58 9.50 8.65
N LYS A 259 -21.44 9.02 8.13
CA LYS A 259 -21.14 8.95 6.69
C LYS A 259 -22.15 8.09 5.92
N TYR A 260 -22.40 8.42 4.66
CA TYR A 260 -23.15 7.57 3.73
C TYR A 260 -22.19 6.92 2.74
N ILE A 261 -22.10 5.60 2.76
CA ILE A 261 -21.16 4.84 1.92
C ILE A 261 -21.96 4.14 0.83
N PHE A 262 -21.67 4.48 -0.43
CA PHE A 262 -22.24 3.85 -1.61
C PHE A 262 -21.14 3.02 -2.29
N VAL A 263 -21.39 1.73 -2.38
CA VAL A 263 -20.42 0.73 -2.82
C VAL A 263 -20.85 0.17 -4.16
N TYR A 264 -19.97 0.28 -5.16
CA TYR A 264 -20.12 -0.38 -6.43
C TYR A 264 -19.80 -1.86 -6.28
N GLU A 265 -20.72 -2.72 -6.70
CA GLU A 265 -20.56 -4.18 -6.63
C GLU A 265 -20.96 -4.80 -7.97
N THR A 266 -20.13 -5.74 -8.44
CA THR A 266 -20.40 -6.54 -9.64
C THR A 266 -20.90 -7.92 -9.25
N ILE A 267 -21.60 -8.58 -10.19
CA ILE A 267 -22.26 -9.87 -9.99
C ILE A 267 -21.25 -10.99 -9.63
N ASP A 268 -19.99 -10.85 -10.05
CA ASP A 268 -18.96 -11.88 -9.92
C ASP A 268 -18.10 -11.75 -8.64
N GLU A 269 -18.30 -10.70 -7.82
CA GLU A 269 -17.47 -10.39 -6.63
C GLU A 269 -18.24 -10.48 -5.30
N TYR A 270 -19.33 -11.25 -5.24
CA TYR A 270 -20.10 -11.40 -4.03
C TYR A 270 -19.40 -12.32 -3.02
N ASP A 271 -18.84 -11.74 -1.97
CA ASP A 271 -18.43 -12.46 -0.77
C ASP A 271 -19.61 -12.51 0.21
N GLU A 272 -20.26 -13.68 0.28
CA GLU A 272 -21.35 -13.96 1.25
C GLU A 272 -20.96 -13.70 2.71
N GLN A 273 -19.67 -13.56 3.01
CA GLN A 273 -19.13 -13.35 4.35
C GLN A 273 -18.71 -11.90 4.64
N ASP A 274 -18.99 -10.92 3.76
CA ASP A 274 -18.67 -9.52 4.03
C ASP A 274 -19.58 -8.93 5.13
N ASP A 275 -19.12 -9.06 6.37
CA ASP A 275 -19.77 -8.51 7.57
C ASP A 275 -19.85 -6.96 7.60
N ARG A 276 -19.21 -6.26 6.64
CA ARG A 276 -19.30 -4.81 6.49
C ARG A 276 -20.60 -4.34 5.83
N GLU A 277 -21.33 -5.22 5.12
CA GLU A 277 -22.52 -4.86 4.32
C GLU A 277 -23.61 -4.10 5.09
N LYS A 278 -23.69 -4.33 6.40
CA LYS A 278 -24.60 -3.60 7.29
C LYS A 278 -24.34 -2.08 7.31
N PHE A 279 -23.16 -1.61 6.92
CA PHE A 279 -22.75 -0.21 7.00
C PHE A 279 -22.86 0.59 5.70
N PHE A 280 -23.12 -0.05 4.55
CA PHE A 280 -23.13 0.63 3.25
C PHE A 280 -24.31 0.27 2.36
N TYR A 281 -24.56 1.07 1.33
CA TYR A 281 -25.54 0.82 0.28
C TYR A 281 -24.83 0.33 -0.97
N LYS A 282 -25.31 -0.77 -1.53
CA LYS A 282 -24.76 -1.34 -2.77
C LYS A 282 -25.47 -0.75 -3.98
N PHE A 283 -24.74 -0.61 -5.08
CA PHE A 283 -25.28 -0.32 -6.40
C PHE A 283 -24.44 -1.03 -7.47
N SER A 284 -25.07 -1.45 -8.56
CA SER A 284 -24.42 -2.16 -9.67
C SER A 284 -24.57 -1.42 -11.00
N ASN A 285 -25.37 -0.36 -11.05
CA ASN A 285 -25.59 0.45 -12.24
C ASN A 285 -25.85 1.93 -11.92
N VAL A 286 -25.86 2.75 -12.96
CA VAL A 286 -26.02 4.21 -12.85
C VAL A 286 -27.39 4.63 -12.30
N GLU A 287 -28.46 3.89 -12.57
CA GLU A 287 -29.81 4.23 -12.11
C GLU A 287 -29.98 4.01 -10.61
N GLU A 288 -29.38 2.94 -10.08
CA GLU A 288 -29.30 2.70 -8.64
C GLU A 288 -28.48 3.78 -7.92
N LEU A 289 -27.34 4.18 -8.50
CA LEU A 289 -26.53 5.27 -7.94
C LEU A 289 -27.32 6.59 -7.90
N LYS A 290 -28.02 6.94 -8.99
CA LYS A 290 -28.91 8.11 -9.03
C LYS A 290 -29.97 8.05 -7.94
N LEU A 291 -30.65 6.91 -7.80
CA LEU A 291 -31.69 6.70 -6.80
C LEU A 291 -31.15 6.84 -5.37
N LEU A 292 -29.96 6.32 -5.07
CA LEU A 292 -29.30 6.48 -3.76
C LEU A 292 -29.02 7.94 -3.44
N LEU A 293 -28.46 8.68 -4.39
CA LEU A 293 -28.20 10.11 -4.26
C LEU A 293 -29.49 10.91 -4.08
N GLU A 294 -30.50 10.67 -4.90
CA GLU A 294 -31.82 11.31 -4.77
C GLU A 294 -32.46 11.03 -3.41
N ASN A 295 -32.41 9.79 -2.93
CA ASN A 295 -32.95 9.44 -1.63
C ASN A 295 -32.18 10.07 -0.48
N TYR A 296 -30.86 10.23 -0.59
CA TYR A 296 -30.05 10.95 0.38
C TYR A 296 -30.47 12.44 0.44
N TYR A 297 -30.48 13.15 -0.69
CA TYR A 297 -30.83 14.57 -0.73
C TYR A 297 -32.29 14.84 -0.36
N ASN A 298 -33.19 13.89 -0.60
CA ASN A 298 -34.59 13.93 -0.16
C ASN A 298 -34.80 13.47 1.30
N GLN A 299 -33.73 13.20 2.05
CA GLN A 299 -33.78 12.75 3.45
C GLN A 299 -34.57 11.44 3.67
N LYS A 300 -34.63 10.58 2.65
CA LYS A 300 -35.29 9.27 2.70
C LYS A 300 -34.34 8.14 3.08
N LEU A 301 -33.03 8.38 2.98
CA LEU A 301 -32.00 7.37 3.22
C LEU A 301 -31.57 7.35 4.69
N LYS A 302 -31.67 6.19 5.34
CA LYS A 302 -31.20 5.99 6.71
C LYS A 302 -29.67 5.97 6.75
N CYS A 303 -29.05 6.59 7.74
CA CYS A 303 -27.60 6.43 7.91
C CYS A 303 -27.30 5.04 8.51
N LYS A 304 -26.42 4.29 7.83
CA LYS A 304 -26.02 2.94 8.25
C LYS A 304 -24.76 2.92 9.14
N THR A 305 -23.99 4.01 9.20
CA THR A 305 -22.67 4.07 9.87
C THR A 305 -22.71 4.54 11.33
N LYS A 306 -23.90 4.66 11.95
CA LYS A 306 -24.02 5.20 13.31
C LYS A 306 -23.16 4.47 14.37
N ASN A 307 -22.97 3.16 14.21
CA ASN A 307 -22.14 2.33 15.10
C ASN A 307 -20.95 1.72 14.35
N SER A 308 -20.52 2.31 13.23
CA SER A 308 -19.44 1.73 12.41
C SER A 308 -18.09 1.74 13.12
N HIS A 309 -17.86 2.71 14.01
CA HIS A 309 -16.62 2.83 14.74
C HIS A 309 -16.39 1.67 15.72
N GLU A 310 -17.45 1.18 16.38
CA GLU A 310 -17.35 -0.02 17.23
C GLU A 310 -16.89 -1.23 16.42
N PHE A 311 -17.44 -1.39 15.21
CA PHE A 311 -17.03 -2.47 14.31
C PHE A 311 -15.60 -2.30 13.79
N PHE A 312 -15.15 -1.08 13.53
CA PHE A 312 -13.74 -0.83 13.23
C PHE A 312 -12.84 -1.33 14.37
N LEU A 313 -13.23 -1.03 15.61
CA LEU A 313 -12.50 -1.42 16.82
C LEU A 313 -12.57 -2.91 17.16
N GLU A 314 -13.54 -3.66 16.61
CA GLU A 314 -13.54 -5.13 16.67
C GLU A 314 -12.38 -5.75 15.89
N LYS A 315 -11.81 -5.02 14.93
CA LYS A 315 -10.79 -5.54 13.99
C LYS A 315 -9.42 -4.88 14.20
N TYR A 316 -9.39 -3.60 14.58
CA TYR A 316 -8.18 -2.80 14.75
C TYR A 316 -8.16 -2.04 16.08
N ASP A 317 -6.96 -1.78 16.59
CA ASP A 317 -6.76 -0.86 17.71
C ASP A 317 -7.21 0.56 17.36
N GLU A 318 -7.66 1.33 18.36
CA GLU A 318 -7.86 2.78 18.19
C GLU A 318 -6.55 3.45 17.75
N PRO A 319 -6.52 4.09 16.56
CA PRO A 319 -5.36 4.84 16.10
C PRO A 319 -5.07 6.03 17.03
N ASN A 320 -3.83 6.11 17.51
CA ASN A 320 -3.35 7.19 18.36
C ASN A 320 -2.07 7.87 17.85
N GLY A 321 -1.57 7.47 16.67
CA GLY A 321 -0.38 8.05 16.05
C GLY A 321 0.94 7.43 16.53
N ASN A 322 0.87 6.40 17.37
CA ASN A 322 2.02 5.65 17.87
C ASN A 322 2.00 4.18 17.39
N GLU A 323 1.37 3.90 16.25
CA GLU A 323 1.25 2.52 15.74
C GLU A 323 2.61 1.93 15.36
N ILE A 324 3.57 2.76 14.92
CA ILE A 324 4.94 2.31 14.61
C ILE A 324 5.68 1.91 15.89
N GLU A 325 5.54 2.68 16.96
CA GLU A 325 6.09 2.41 18.29
C GLU A 325 5.56 1.07 18.81
N LYS A 326 4.23 0.87 18.75
CA LYS A 326 3.59 -0.40 19.12
C LYS A 326 4.12 -1.56 18.27
N LEU A 327 4.28 -1.36 16.96
CA LEU A 327 4.82 -2.39 16.05
C LEU A 327 6.25 -2.77 16.45
N VAL A 328 7.10 -1.79 16.75
CA VAL A 328 8.49 -2.00 17.21
C VAL A 328 8.52 -2.84 18.49
N ASP A 329 7.62 -2.56 19.43
CA ASP A 329 7.52 -3.27 20.71
C ASP A 329 7.03 -4.71 20.51
N ILE A 330 5.97 -4.91 19.72
CA ILE A 330 5.42 -6.25 19.41
C ILE A 330 6.47 -7.12 18.71
N ARG A 331 7.22 -6.53 17.76
CA ARG A 331 8.28 -7.21 17.02
C ARG A 331 9.60 -7.31 17.78
N GLN A 332 9.69 -6.68 18.96
CA GLN A 332 10.86 -6.68 19.82
C GLN A 332 12.15 -6.19 19.14
N TRP A 333 12.04 -5.35 18.12
CA TRP A 333 13.19 -4.92 17.31
C TRP A 333 14.28 -4.23 18.14
N LEU A 334 13.92 -3.56 19.23
CA LEU A 334 14.87 -2.87 20.09
C LEU A 334 15.41 -3.70 21.26
N ILE A 335 14.87 -4.89 21.54
CA ILE A 335 15.38 -5.72 22.64
C ILE A 335 16.82 -6.15 22.34
N LYS A 336 17.72 -6.00 23.32
CA LYS A 336 19.06 -6.56 23.25
C LYS A 336 18.94 -8.06 23.41
N THR A 337 19.19 -8.82 22.35
CA THR A 337 19.35 -10.27 22.47
C THR A 337 20.62 -10.52 23.27
N ASN A 338 20.56 -11.38 24.29
CA ASN A 338 21.72 -11.74 25.14
C ASN A 338 22.88 -12.40 24.38
N ASN A 339 22.72 -12.61 23.07
CA ASN A 339 23.75 -12.99 22.10
C ASN A 339 24.20 -11.79 21.28
N GLU A 340 24.41 -10.62 21.89
CA GLU A 340 25.43 -9.65 21.41
C GLU A 340 26.81 -10.32 21.59
N ASP A 341 27.01 -11.43 20.87
CA ASP A 341 28.25 -12.18 20.82
C ASP A 341 29.32 -11.24 20.27
N ASN A 342 30.16 -10.87 21.21
CA ASN A 342 31.44 -10.18 21.17
C ASN A 342 32.44 -10.62 20.07
N ASN A 343 32.05 -11.24 18.94
CA ASN A 343 32.98 -11.74 17.92
C ASN A 343 32.37 -11.98 16.52
N LYS A 344 31.45 -11.15 16.02
CA LYS A 344 31.29 -11.07 14.56
C LYS A 344 32.39 -10.17 14.02
N GLN A 345 33.52 -10.79 13.65
CA GLN A 345 34.56 -10.15 12.85
C GLN A 345 33.88 -9.33 11.76
N ASP A 346 34.18 -8.02 11.72
CA ASP A 346 34.05 -7.21 10.51
C ASP A 346 34.88 -7.93 9.44
N LYS A 347 34.27 -8.89 8.74
CA LYS A 347 34.86 -9.39 7.52
C LYS A 347 34.83 -8.17 6.61
N THR A 348 36.01 -7.61 6.34
CA THR A 348 36.21 -6.70 5.22
C THR A 348 35.89 -7.47 3.97
N TYR A 349 34.61 -7.50 3.63
CA TYR A 349 34.14 -8.10 2.41
C TYR A 349 34.39 -7.11 1.30
N ASP A 350 35.04 -7.59 0.24
CA ASP A 350 35.03 -6.88 -1.03
C ASP A 350 33.58 -6.76 -1.49
N ILE A 351 33.13 -5.52 -1.67
CA ILE A 351 31.77 -5.17 -2.05
C ILE A 351 31.40 -5.84 -3.38
N ASP A 352 32.35 -5.92 -4.32
CA ASP A 352 32.11 -6.53 -5.62
C ASP A 352 31.98 -8.05 -5.54
N THR A 353 32.76 -8.68 -4.66
CA THR A 353 32.60 -10.09 -4.32
C THR A 353 31.22 -10.38 -3.71
N ILE A 354 30.73 -9.58 -2.75
CA ILE A 354 29.38 -9.78 -2.18
C ILE A 354 28.32 -9.70 -3.29
N LYS A 355 28.38 -8.66 -4.13
CA LYS A 355 27.41 -8.49 -5.23
C LYS A 355 27.39 -9.70 -6.15
N GLN A 356 28.58 -10.17 -6.54
CA GLN A 356 28.69 -11.30 -7.44
C GLN A 356 28.09 -12.57 -6.81
N ILE A 357 28.35 -12.80 -5.52
CA ILE A 357 27.78 -13.96 -4.82
C ILE A 357 26.25 -13.82 -4.69
N ILE A 358 25.74 -12.66 -4.29
CA ILE A 358 24.29 -12.42 -4.16
C ILE A 358 23.62 -12.61 -5.53
N SER A 359 24.16 -12.01 -6.59
CA SER A 359 23.67 -12.17 -7.96
C SER A 359 23.65 -13.64 -8.39
N ASN A 360 24.73 -14.39 -8.14
CA ASN A 360 24.81 -15.80 -8.51
C ASN A 360 23.82 -16.67 -7.71
N LYS A 361 23.69 -16.45 -6.40
CA LYS A 361 22.74 -17.16 -5.54
C LYS A 361 21.29 -16.82 -5.91
N PHE A 362 21.02 -15.56 -6.23
CA PHE A 362 19.69 -15.09 -6.61
C PHE A 362 19.25 -15.67 -7.98
N LYS A 363 20.19 -15.88 -8.92
CA LYS A 363 19.95 -16.54 -10.22
C LYS A 363 19.87 -18.07 -10.14
N SER A 364 20.25 -18.67 -9.01
CA SER A 364 20.29 -20.13 -8.90
C SER A 364 18.89 -20.73 -8.67
N ILE A 365 18.51 -21.71 -9.49
CA ILE A 365 17.23 -22.45 -9.42
C ILE A 365 17.11 -23.27 -8.11
N SER A 366 18.23 -23.56 -7.45
CA SER A 366 18.29 -24.41 -6.26
C SER A 366 18.06 -23.69 -4.94
N THR A 367 17.73 -22.39 -4.94
CA THR A 367 17.39 -21.68 -3.70
C THR A 367 15.87 -21.76 -3.49
N PRO A 368 15.38 -22.54 -2.51
CA PRO A 368 13.94 -22.64 -2.25
C PRO A 368 13.37 -21.28 -1.85
N MET A 369 12.16 -20.95 -2.32
CA MET A 369 11.37 -19.86 -1.73
C MET A 369 10.30 -20.42 -0.83
N THR A 370 10.19 -19.80 0.34
CA THR A 370 9.10 -20.02 1.28
C THR A 370 7.88 -19.27 0.78
N LEU A 371 6.95 -19.99 0.13
CA LEU A 371 5.60 -19.54 -0.05
C LEU A 371 4.90 -19.67 1.31
N TYR A 372 4.26 -18.60 1.75
CA TYR A 372 3.37 -18.68 2.87
C TYR A 372 1.95 -18.60 2.32
N THR A 373 1.24 -19.73 2.32
CA THR A 373 -0.18 -19.77 1.99
C THR A 373 -0.99 -19.70 3.28
N LEU A 374 -2.01 -18.85 3.28
CA LEU A 374 -3.02 -18.85 4.33
C LEU A 374 -4.14 -19.78 3.88
N GLY A 375 -4.25 -20.93 4.53
CA GLY A 375 -5.45 -21.76 4.46
C GLY A 375 -6.63 -21.07 5.19
N GLU A 376 -7.84 -21.55 4.92
CA GLU A 376 -9.12 -20.96 5.38
C GLU A 376 -9.22 -20.72 6.90
N HIS A 377 -8.36 -21.34 7.71
CA HIS A 377 -8.33 -21.14 9.16
C HIS A 377 -6.91 -21.09 9.73
N THR A 378 -6.26 -19.92 9.70
CA THR A 378 -5.16 -19.51 10.60
C THR A 378 -3.92 -20.41 10.75
N THR A 379 -3.77 -21.47 9.96
CA THR A 379 -2.53 -22.26 9.89
C THR A 379 -1.77 -21.85 8.63
N SER A 380 -0.65 -21.16 8.83
CA SER A 380 0.32 -20.87 7.78
C SER A 380 0.97 -22.18 7.31
N GLU A 381 0.65 -22.60 6.09
CA GLU A 381 1.41 -23.65 5.41
C GLU A 381 2.61 -23.00 4.73
N ILE A 382 3.79 -23.58 4.98
CA ILE A 382 5.04 -23.21 4.31
C ILE A 382 5.20 -24.16 3.14
N GLU A 383 4.98 -23.69 1.92
CA GLU A 383 5.32 -24.44 0.72
C GLU A 383 6.67 -23.96 0.19
N GLN A 384 7.55 -24.89 -0.20
CA GLN A 384 8.77 -24.55 -0.90
C GLN A 384 8.53 -24.61 -2.40
N ILE A 385 8.51 -23.46 -3.07
CA ILE A 385 8.39 -23.39 -4.53
C ILE A 385 9.78 -23.27 -5.15
N PHE A 386 9.98 -24.04 -6.22
CA PHE A 386 11.09 -23.89 -7.16
C PHE A 386 10.53 -23.33 -8.45
N PHE A 387 11.05 -22.17 -8.91
CA PHE A 387 10.60 -21.59 -10.18
C PHE A 387 11.11 -22.39 -11.38
N ASN A 388 10.26 -22.53 -12.38
CA ASN A 388 10.62 -23.11 -13.67
C ASN A 388 11.32 -22.07 -14.58
N ASP A 389 11.84 -22.51 -15.72
CA ASP A 389 12.61 -21.66 -16.65
C ASP A 389 11.81 -20.48 -17.24
N ASP A 390 10.48 -20.55 -17.31
CA ASP A 390 9.62 -19.48 -17.84
C ASP A 390 9.37 -18.36 -16.80
N GLU A 391 9.20 -18.71 -15.53
CA GLU A 391 9.17 -17.76 -14.42
C GLU A 391 10.55 -17.09 -14.24
N ASN A 392 11.62 -17.82 -14.54
CA ASN A 392 12.97 -17.27 -14.65
C ASN A 392 13.13 -16.27 -15.83
N GLN A 393 12.28 -16.31 -16.87
CA GLN A 393 12.28 -15.34 -17.97
C GLN A 393 11.52 -14.05 -17.63
N LEU A 394 10.37 -14.14 -16.95
CA LEU A 394 9.70 -12.98 -16.36
C LEU A 394 10.62 -12.31 -15.33
N PHE A 395 11.33 -13.16 -14.57
CA PHE A 395 12.42 -12.77 -13.70
C PHE A 395 13.60 -12.17 -14.46
N ASP A 396 14.04 -12.68 -15.61
CA ASP A 396 15.09 -12.05 -16.43
C ASP A 396 14.63 -10.70 -17.01
N THR A 397 13.33 -10.49 -17.16
CA THR A 397 12.76 -9.20 -17.62
C THR A 397 12.71 -8.20 -16.46
N LEU A 398 12.27 -8.63 -15.28
CA LEU A 398 12.42 -7.89 -14.03
C LEU A 398 13.89 -7.68 -13.67
N GLN A 399 14.72 -8.66 -14.00
CA GLN A 399 16.14 -8.66 -13.77
C GLN A 399 16.85 -7.84 -14.83
N ASN A 400 16.34 -7.65 -16.05
CA ASN A 400 16.88 -6.70 -17.03
C ASN A 400 16.55 -5.25 -16.66
N ASN A 401 15.42 -5.05 -15.99
CA ASN A 401 15.10 -3.81 -15.27
C ASN A 401 15.91 -3.64 -13.97
N ILE A 402 16.47 -4.73 -13.43
CA ILE A 402 17.48 -4.72 -12.36
C ILE A 402 18.89 -4.65 -12.96
N ASN A 403 19.20 -5.18 -14.15
CA ASN A 403 20.53 -5.37 -14.77
C ASN A 403 21.07 -4.08 -15.38
N GLU A 404 20.35 -2.96 -15.25
CA GLU A 404 20.97 -1.64 -15.08
C GLU A 404 21.57 -1.48 -13.65
N LEU A 405 22.14 -2.57 -13.10
CA LEU A 405 22.64 -2.78 -11.72
C LEU A 405 24.06 -2.25 -11.53
#